data_AF-K1TZ52-F1
#
_entry.id   AF-K1TZ52-F1
#
_cell.length_a   1.000
_cell.length_b   1.000
_cell.length_c   1.000
_cell.angle_alpha   90.00
_cell.angle_beta   90.00
_cell.angle_gamma   90.00
#
_symmetry.space_group_name_H-M   'P 1'
#
loop_
_entity.id
_entity.type
_entity.pdbx_description
1 polymer ?
#
loop_
_entity_poly.entity_id
_entity_poly.type
_entity_poly.pdbx_seq_one_letter_code
_entity_poly.pdbx_strand_id
1 'polypeptide(L)'
;MELTKTDLTTGKELPGAHLKVMDSDGNTVDEWTSTEESHVIKELVVGKEYTMTETKPADGYVTAESITFTVENTAEIQKHEMKDDVTKVQISKTDITGETEIPGAKLTIL
;
A
#
# COMPACT_ATOMS: atom_id res chain seq x y z
N MET A 1 11.38 -7.89 -12.53
CA MET A 1 11.03 -6.85 -11.54
C MET A 1 10.46 -7.55 -10.33
N GLU A 2 10.97 -7.25 -9.15
CA GLU A 2 10.42 -7.71 -7.86
C GLU A 2 9.65 -6.55 -7.20
N LEU A 3 8.41 -6.81 -6.80
CA LEU A 3 7.52 -5.84 -6.19
C LEU A 3 7.10 -6.37 -4.81
N THR A 4 7.33 -5.59 -3.77
CA THR A 4 6.96 -5.94 -2.39
C THR A 4 5.94 -4.97 -1.82
N LYS A 5 5.14 -5.47 -0.89
CA LYS A 5 4.11 -4.69 -0.22
C LYS A 5 4.30 -4.84 1.27
N THR A 6 4.64 -3.76 1.97
CA THR A 6 5.00 -3.84 3.38
C THR A 6 4.17 -2.91 4.26
N ASP A 7 4.08 -3.24 5.54
CA ASP A 7 3.54 -2.35 6.57
C ASP A 7 4.60 -1.27 6.89
N LEU A 8 4.20 0.00 6.85
CA LEU A 8 5.08 1.16 7.06
C LEU A 8 5.69 1.21 8.47
N THR A 9 4.99 0.68 9.47
CA THR A 9 5.40 0.74 10.89
C THR A 9 6.37 -0.38 11.25
N THR A 10 6.14 -1.58 10.74
CA THR A 10 6.86 -2.82 11.08
C THR A 10 7.87 -3.23 10.02
N GLY A 11 7.71 -2.76 8.77
CA GLY A 11 8.54 -3.13 7.62
C GLY A 11 8.36 -4.58 7.15
N LYS A 12 7.30 -5.28 7.60
CA LYS A 12 7.02 -6.66 7.20
C LYS A 12 6.12 -6.71 5.98
N GLU A 13 6.21 -7.80 5.21
CA GLU A 13 5.29 -8.07 4.10
C GLU A 13 3.84 -8.04 4.58
N LEU A 14 2.98 -7.45 3.76
CA LEU A 14 1.59 -7.14 4.05
C LEU A 14 0.69 -7.87 3.04
N PRO A 15 0.13 -9.03 3.40
CA PRO A 15 -0.78 -9.76 2.53
C PRO A 15 -2.18 -9.12 2.46
N GLY A 16 -2.86 -9.31 1.33
CA GLY A 16 -4.28 -8.96 1.16
C GLY A 16 -4.58 -7.62 0.47
N ALA A 17 -3.57 -6.85 0.09
CA ALA A 17 -3.74 -5.65 -0.74
C ALA A 17 -3.87 -6.02 -2.21
N HIS A 18 -4.79 -5.41 -2.95
CA HIS A 18 -4.90 -5.58 -4.40
C HIS A 18 -4.07 -4.53 -5.12
N LEU A 19 -3.16 -5.00 -5.97
CA LEU A 19 -2.16 -4.20 -6.66
C LEU A 19 -2.28 -4.41 -8.16
N LYS A 20 -2.02 -3.34 -8.90
CA LYS A 20 -2.08 -3.32 -10.36
C LYS A 20 -0.86 -2.59 -10.90
N VAL A 21 -0.24 -3.12 -11.96
CA VAL A 21 0.79 -2.41 -12.73
C VAL A 21 0.23 -2.04 -14.10
N MET A 22 0.40 -0.79 -14.49
CA MET A 22 -0.01 -0.26 -15.79
C MET A 22 1.18 0.28 -16.57
N ASP A 23 1.11 0.21 -17.89
CA ASP A 23 2.03 0.93 -18.77
C ASP A 23 1.62 2.41 -18.94
N SER A 24 2.46 3.19 -19.61
CA SER A 24 2.21 4.61 -19.92
C SER A 24 1.01 4.86 -20.83
N ASP A 25 0.52 3.84 -21.53
CA ASP A 25 -0.67 3.91 -22.37
C ASP A 25 -1.95 3.61 -21.56
N GLY A 26 -1.81 3.25 -20.27
CA GLY A 26 -2.90 2.94 -19.36
C GLY A 26 -3.37 1.48 -19.41
N ASN A 27 -2.65 0.60 -20.11
CA ASN A 27 -3.00 -0.82 -20.18
C ASN A 27 -2.52 -1.54 -18.92
N THR A 28 -3.35 -2.46 -18.42
CA THR A 28 -2.95 -3.36 -17.34
C THR A 28 -1.88 -4.33 -17.85
N VAL A 29 -0.72 -4.30 -17.21
CA VAL A 29 0.37 -5.24 -17.47
C VAL A 29 0.26 -6.45 -16.53
N ASP A 30 -0.10 -6.21 -15.27
CA ASP A 30 -0.31 -7.26 -14.28
C ASP A 30 -1.22 -6.78 -13.14
N GLU A 31 -1.87 -7.71 -12.46
CA GLU A 31 -2.76 -7.45 -11.32
C GLU A 31 -2.76 -8.65 -10.36
N TRP A 32 -2.52 -8.41 -9.07
CA TRP A 32 -2.42 -9.46 -8.06
C TRP A 32 -2.87 -8.99 -6.68
N THR A 33 -3.03 -9.96 -5.76
CA THR A 33 -3.20 -9.70 -4.33
C THR A 33 -1.88 -9.99 -3.63
N SER A 34 -1.39 -9.06 -2.80
CA SER A 34 -0.15 -9.22 -2.06
C SER A 34 -0.18 -10.41 -1.11
N THR A 35 0.98 -11.03 -0.92
CA THR A 35 1.18 -12.18 -0.04
C THR A 35 2.32 -11.89 0.94
N GLU A 36 2.82 -12.92 1.64
CA GLU A 36 4.03 -12.82 2.46
C GLU A 36 5.32 -12.93 1.63
N GLU A 37 5.22 -12.96 0.30
CA GLU A 37 6.33 -13.07 -0.63
C GLU A 37 6.30 -11.94 -1.66
N SER A 38 7.48 -11.57 -2.19
CA SER A 38 7.59 -10.60 -3.28
C SER A 38 6.91 -11.10 -4.54
N HIS A 39 6.19 -10.23 -5.22
CA HIS A 39 5.62 -10.52 -6.54
C HIS A 39 6.64 -10.26 -7.66
N VAL A 40 6.68 -11.13 -8.67
CA VAL A 40 7.67 -11.05 -9.74
C VAL A 40 7.00 -10.86 -11.10
N ILE A 41 7.26 -9.71 -11.73
CA ILE A 41 6.86 -9.44 -13.11
C ILE A 41 8.07 -9.62 -14.02
N LYS A 42 7.88 -10.42 -15.08
CA LYS A 42 8.88 -10.69 -16.13
C LYS A 42 8.48 -9.98 -17.42
N GLU A 43 9.42 -9.93 -18.38
CA GLU A 43 9.15 -9.44 -19.75
C GLU A 43 8.72 -7.97 -19.85
N LEU A 44 9.02 -7.15 -18.84
CA LEU A 44 8.87 -5.70 -18.96
C LEU A 44 9.88 -5.14 -19.96
N VAL A 45 9.48 -4.11 -20.69
CA VAL A 45 10.30 -3.51 -21.75
C VAL A 45 11.25 -2.50 -21.13
N VAL A 46 12.55 -2.69 -21.39
CA VAL A 46 13.62 -1.77 -20.97
C VAL A 46 13.37 -0.37 -21.52
N GLY A 47 13.59 0.64 -20.68
CA GLY A 47 13.39 2.06 -20.99
C GLY A 47 11.94 2.51 -20.99
N LYS A 48 10.98 1.62 -20.69
CA LYS A 48 9.58 2.00 -20.49
C LYS A 48 9.28 2.29 -19.03
N GLU A 49 8.38 3.25 -18.85
CA GLU A 49 7.81 3.61 -17.56
C GLU A 49 6.54 2.80 -17.30
N TYR A 50 6.37 2.42 -16.03
CA TYR A 50 5.22 1.71 -15.50
C TYR A 50 4.78 2.34 -14.17
N THR A 51 3.51 2.18 -13.84
CA THR A 51 2.94 2.65 -12.57
C THR A 51 2.32 1.49 -11.81
N MET A 52 2.79 1.27 -10.59
CA MET A 52 2.16 0.37 -9.63
C MET A 52 1.16 1.16 -8.78
N THR A 53 -0.10 0.71 -8.78
CA THR A 53 -1.21 1.33 -8.07
C THR A 53 -1.85 0.30 -7.16
N GLU A 54 -2.13 0.70 -5.93
CA GLU A 54 -2.99 -0.07 -5.04
C GLU A 54 -4.46 0.26 -5.32
N THR A 55 -5.21 -0.74 -5.74
CA THR A 55 -6.64 -0.59 -6.08
C THR A 55 -7.52 -0.85 -4.86
N LYS A 56 -7.04 -1.64 -3.91
CA LYS A 56 -7.71 -1.89 -2.62
C LYS A 56 -6.65 -2.19 -1.54
N PRO A 57 -6.61 -1.44 -0.43
CA PRO A 57 -5.69 -1.72 0.66
C PRO A 57 -6.09 -2.99 1.41
N ALA A 58 -5.14 -3.56 2.16
CA ALA A 58 -5.43 -4.63 3.11
C ALA A 58 -6.35 -4.11 4.24
N ASP A 59 -7.13 -5.01 4.86
CA ASP A 59 -8.04 -4.63 5.94
C ASP A 59 -7.29 -3.96 7.10
N GLY A 60 -7.74 -2.77 7.50
CA GLY A 60 -7.10 -1.99 8.56
C GLY A 60 -6.00 -1.04 8.09
N TYR A 61 -5.73 -0.93 6.78
CA TYR A 61 -4.73 -0.03 6.19
C TYR A 61 -5.36 1.06 5.33
N VAL A 62 -4.64 2.17 5.19
CA VAL A 62 -4.99 3.25 4.24
C VAL A 62 -4.26 3.05 2.92
N THR A 63 -4.94 3.38 1.83
CA THR A 63 -4.43 3.21 0.47
C THR A 63 -3.12 3.97 0.26
N ALA A 64 -2.11 3.29 -0.27
CA ALA A 64 -0.84 3.91 -0.65
C ALA A 64 -0.94 4.76 -1.93
N GLU A 65 -0.06 5.76 -2.03
CA GLU A 65 0.14 6.48 -3.29
C GLU A 65 0.78 5.57 -4.35
N SER A 66 0.44 5.82 -5.62
CA SER A 66 1.01 5.05 -6.72
C SER A 66 2.50 5.32 -6.89
N ILE A 67 3.24 4.28 -7.28
CA ILE A 67 4.68 4.35 -7.50
C ILE A 67 4.95 4.21 -8.99
N THR A 68 5.64 5.19 -9.56
CA THR A 68 6.09 5.15 -10.95
C THR A 68 7.55 4.73 -11.00
N PHE A 69 7.88 3.82 -11.93
CA PHE A 69 9.24 3.32 -12.13
C PHE A 69 9.57 3.09 -13.60
N THR A 70 10.84 3.24 -13.96
CA THR A 70 11.37 2.93 -15.29
C THR A 70 12.20 1.65 -15.23
N VAL A 71 12.06 0.79 -16.24
CA VAL A 71 12.84 -0.46 -16.31
C VAL A 71 14.21 -0.17 -16.89
N GLU A 72 15.23 -0.25 -16.05
CA GLU A 72 16.63 -0.02 -16.46
C GLU A 72 17.22 -1.22 -17.21
N ASN A 73 18.22 -0.97 -18.06
CA ASN A 73 18.96 -2.02 -18.76
C ASN A 73 20.09 -2.57 -17.88
N THR A 74 19.75 -3.41 -16.90
CA THR A 74 20.73 -3.99 -15.96
C THR A 74 20.59 -5.50 -15.87
N ALA A 75 21.68 -6.17 -15.47
CA ALA A 75 21.69 -7.61 -15.20
C ALA A 75 21.10 -7.96 -13.82
N GLU A 76 20.87 -6.96 -12.97
CA GLU A 76 20.33 -7.13 -11.63
C GLU A 76 18.81 -7.09 -11.62
N ILE A 77 18.20 -7.84 -10.71
CA ILE A 77 16.76 -7.78 -10.50
C ILE A 77 16.43 -6.46 -9.80
N GLN A 78 15.77 -5.57 -10.53
CA GLN A 78 15.23 -4.32 -9.98
C GLN A 78 14.10 -4.61 -9.00
N LYS A 79 14.07 -3.87 -7.89
CA LYS A 79 13.11 -4.04 -6.79
C LYS A 79 12.41 -2.72 -6.48
N HIS A 80 11.09 -2.77 -6.28
CA HIS A 80 10.31 -1.63 -5.78
C HIS A 80 9.42 -2.07 -4.62
N GLU A 81 9.33 -1.21 -3.60
CA GLU A 81 8.58 -1.47 -2.38
C GLU A 81 7.46 -0.43 -2.24
N MET A 82 6.24 -0.90 -1.99
CA MET A 82 5.10 -0.06 -1.61
C MET A 82 4.77 -0.27 -0.14
N LYS A 83 4.49 0.81 0.59
CA LYS A 83 4.23 0.77 2.04
C LYS A 83 2.85 1.32 2.38
N ASP A 84 2.10 0.61 3.23
CA ASP A 84 0.88 1.14 3.82
C ASP A 84 1.05 1.51 5.28
N ASP A 85 0.40 2.62 5.66
CA ASP A 85 0.18 2.95 7.05
C ASP A 85 -1.12 2.32 7.55
N VAL A 86 -1.18 2.01 8.84
CA VAL A 86 -2.39 1.51 9.48
C VAL A 86 -3.43 2.62 9.59
N THR A 87 -4.71 2.25 9.58
CA THR A 87 -5.81 3.18 9.82
C THR A 87 -5.71 3.73 11.24
N LYS A 88 -5.57 5.06 11.36
CA LYS A 88 -5.49 5.74 12.66
C LYS A 88 -6.85 6.32 13.03
N VAL A 89 -7.37 5.88 14.17
CA VAL A 89 -8.61 6.43 14.76
C VAL A 89 -8.28 7.10 16.08
N GLN A 90 -8.65 8.37 16.21
CA GLN A 90 -8.60 9.10 17.48
C GLN A 90 -10.01 9.36 17.97
N ILE A 91 -10.31 8.93 19.20
CA ILE A 91 -11.61 9.13 19.84
C ILE A 91 -11.40 10.02 21.07
N SER A 92 -12.07 11.17 21.12
CA SER A 92 -12.12 12.02 22.32
C SER A 92 -13.58 12.18 22.75
N LYS A 93 -13.82 12.04 24.06
CA LYS A 93 -15.14 12.25 24.66
C LYS A 93 -15.08 13.51 25.50
N THR A 94 -15.67 14.58 24.98
CA THR A 94 -15.79 15.85 25.69
C THR A 94 -17.18 16.05 26.29
N ASP A 95 -17.29 17.00 27.20
CA ASP A 95 -18.55 17.57 27.67
C ASP A 95 -19.34 18.25 26.54
N ILE A 96 -20.55 18.73 26.83
CA ILE A 96 -21.40 19.38 25.82
C ILE A 96 -20.80 20.71 25.31
N THR A 97 -19.85 21.32 26.04
CA THR A 97 -19.19 22.56 25.64
C THR A 97 -17.93 22.29 24.79
N GLY A 98 -17.40 21.06 24.82
CA GLY A 98 -16.21 20.66 24.07
C GLY A 98 -14.90 21.01 24.77
N GLU A 99 -14.94 21.58 25.98
CA GLU A 99 -13.78 22.16 26.65
C GLU A 99 -13.09 21.18 27.61
N THR A 100 -13.85 20.21 28.15
CA THR A 100 -13.33 19.24 29.13
C THR A 100 -13.50 17.81 28.63
N GLU A 101 -12.46 16.98 28.75
CA GLU A 101 -12.60 15.54 28.57
C GLU A 101 -13.39 14.92 29.72
N ILE A 102 -14.28 13.98 29.39
CA ILE A 102 -15.09 13.24 30.37
C ILE A 102 -14.40 11.91 30.71
N PRO A 103 -13.77 11.78 31.89
CA PRO A 103 -13.24 10.50 32.35
C PRO A 103 -14.36 9.53 32.76
N GLY A 104 -14.13 8.23 32.56
CA GLY A 104 -15.05 7.16 33.00
C GLY A 104 -16.14 6.77 31.99
N ALA A 105 -16.16 7.36 30.80
CA ALA A 105 -17.02 6.89 29.72
C ALA A 105 -16.58 5.51 29.21
N LYS A 106 -17.52 4.56 29.14
CA LYS A 106 -17.29 3.27 28.48
C LYS A 106 -17.60 3.42 26.99
N LEU A 107 -16.58 3.28 26.15
CA LEU A 107 -16.70 3.31 24.70
C LEU A 107 -16.53 1.90 24.14
N THR A 108 -17.21 1.58 23.04
CA THR A 108 -17.11 0.28 22.38
C THR A 108 -17.14 0.51 20.87
N ILE A 109 -16.14 -0.03 20.17
CA ILE A 109 -16.15 -0.17 18.71
C ILE A 109 -16.77 -1.55 18.46
N LEU A 110 -17.93 -1.58 17.78
CA LEU A 110 -18.69 -2.80 17.47
C LEU A 110 -18.26 -3.39 16.13
#